data_AF-A0A935WES4-F1
#
_entry.id   AF-A0A935WES4-F1
#
_cell.length_a   1.000
_cell.length_b   1.000
_cell.length_c   1.000
_cell.angle_alpha   90.00
_cell.angle_beta   90.00
_cell.angle_gamma   90.00
#
_symmetry.space_group_name_H-M   'P 1'
#
loop_
_entity.id
_entity.type
_entity.pdbx_description
1 polymer ?
#
loop_
_entity_poly.entity_id
_entity_poly.type
_entity_poly.pdbx_seq_one_letter_code
_entity_poly.pdbx_strand_id
1 'polypeptide(L)'
;MPKQEVLKPADLVVALALAVRGETAAMTYAGLGQALGLSSSTTHEAVRRLQAAGLLRPGTREPNAHALRDFVVYGVRHAFPPVLGREVQGVPTAHAGPIFRDVIDSSMPIVWPDAHGPVRGTGLTPLYPQATRLPERAPQVYELLTLVDALRVGRARERRVAVEALEKLLGVKGVPAAAGLPGETDISQMQDAEYRRRVMDELAAEAQKHGLGY
;
A
#
# COMPACT_ATOMS: atom_id res chain seq x y z
N MET A 1 8.36 -15.37 24.68
CA MET A 1 9.06 -14.64 23.60
C MET A 1 8.05 -13.74 22.91
N PRO A 2 8.36 -12.46 22.65
CA PRO A 2 7.46 -11.59 21.90
C PRO A 2 7.28 -12.15 20.47
N LYS A 3 6.06 -12.09 19.95
CA LYS A 3 5.75 -12.50 18.57
C LYS A 3 5.91 -11.29 17.66
N GLN A 4 6.65 -11.44 16.57
CA GLN A 4 6.74 -10.41 15.54
C GLN A 4 5.35 -10.21 14.89
N GLU A 5 4.82 -9.00 14.98
CA GLU A 5 3.61 -8.61 14.25
C GLU A 5 3.93 -8.44 12.76
N VAL A 6 3.02 -8.92 11.90
CA VAL A 6 3.20 -8.92 10.45
C VAL A 6 1.91 -8.43 9.80
N LEU A 7 2.01 -7.40 8.96
CA LEU A 7 0.88 -6.92 8.17
C LEU A 7 0.39 -8.02 7.22
N LYS A 8 -0.93 -8.18 7.16
CA LYS A 8 -1.62 -9.05 6.21
C LYS A 8 -2.13 -8.21 5.04
N PRO A 9 -2.27 -8.80 3.84
CA PRO A 9 -2.89 -8.11 2.70
C PRO A 9 -4.25 -7.46 3.00
N ALA A 10 -5.11 -8.13 3.78
CA ALA A 10 -6.41 -7.61 4.18
C ALA A 10 -6.33 -6.38 5.12
N ASP A 11 -5.23 -6.22 5.87
CA ASP A 11 -5.04 -5.06 6.75
C ASP A 11 -4.91 -3.78 5.91
N LEU A 12 -4.27 -3.85 4.74
CA LEU A 12 -4.19 -2.71 3.84
C LEU A 12 -5.58 -2.25 3.37
N VAL A 13 -6.50 -3.18 3.11
CA VAL A 13 -7.88 -2.83 2.72
C VAL A 13 -8.60 -2.08 3.84
N VAL A 14 -8.37 -2.48 5.09
CA VAL A 14 -8.89 -1.77 6.27
C VAL A 14 -8.30 -0.36 6.36
N ALA A 15 -6.99 -0.19 6.12
CA ALA A 15 -6.34 1.12 6.12
C ALA A 15 -6.89 2.04 5.02
N LEU A 16 -7.08 1.52 3.80
CA LEU A 16 -7.67 2.27 2.69
C LEU A 16 -9.09 2.70 3.02
N ALA A 17 -9.90 1.80 3.60
CA ALA A 17 -11.28 2.09 4.00
C ALA A 17 -11.37 3.19 5.06
N LEU A 18 -10.41 3.25 6.00
CA LEU A 18 -10.31 4.33 6.98
C LEU A 18 -9.75 5.63 6.38
N ALA A 19 -9.05 5.56 5.25
CA ALA A 19 -8.50 6.72 4.53
C ALA A 19 -9.48 7.37 3.56
N VAL A 20 -10.52 6.66 3.14
CA VAL A 20 -11.64 7.27 2.43
C VAL A 20 -12.33 8.28 3.35
N ARG A 21 -12.41 9.54 2.90
CA ARG A 21 -13.22 10.56 3.59
C ARG A 21 -14.69 10.19 3.46
N GLY A 22 -15.36 9.87 4.57
CA GLY A 22 -16.80 9.56 4.55
C GLY A 22 -17.24 8.62 5.66
N GLU A 23 -18.43 8.02 5.47
CA GLU A 23 -19.12 7.18 6.45
C GLU A 23 -18.28 5.98 6.92
N THR A 24 -17.45 5.42 6.04
CA THR A 24 -16.62 4.24 6.34
C THR A 24 -15.63 4.48 7.49
N ALA A 25 -15.07 5.69 7.62
CA ALA A 25 -14.17 6.04 8.72
C ALA A 25 -14.90 6.17 10.07
N ALA A 26 -16.20 6.52 10.04
CA ALA A 26 -17.05 6.65 11.21
C ALA A 26 -17.64 5.31 11.69
N MET A 27 -17.68 4.30 10.82
CA MET A 27 -18.27 2.98 11.13
C MET A 27 -17.64 2.33 12.36
N THR A 28 -18.43 1.54 13.08
CA THR A 28 -17.91 0.61 14.08
C THR A 28 -17.07 -0.49 13.42
N TYR A 29 -16.30 -1.26 14.19
CA TYR A 29 -15.58 -2.42 13.64
C TYR A 29 -16.50 -3.43 12.96
N ALA A 30 -17.73 -3.59 13.46
CA ALA A 30 -18.74 -4.45 12.86
C ALA A 30 -19.21 -3.91 11.51
N GLY A 31 -19.53 -2.61 11.43
CA GLY A 31 -19.94 -1.97 10.18
C GLY A 31 -18.83 -1.97 9.13
N LEU A 32 -17.61 -1.65 9.54
CA LEU A 32 -16.43 -1.69 8.66
C LEU A 32 -16.15 -3.11 8.16
N GLY A 33 -16.22 -4.10 9.06
CA GLY A 33 -16.11 -5.51 8.70
C GLY A 33 -17.18 -5.92 7.68
N GLN A 34 -18.44 -5.54 7.92
CA GLN A 34 -19.53 -5.79 6.98
C GLN A 34 -19.29 -5.12 5.62
N ALA A 35 -18.81 -3.89 5.55
CA ALA A 35 -18.53 -3.25 4.27
C ALA A 35 -17.43 -4.00 3.48
N LEU A 36 -16.39 -4.47 4.18
CA LEU A 36 -15.23 -5.12 3.57
C LEU A 36 -15.39 -6.63 3.37
N GLY A 37 -16.38 -7.27 3.99
CA GLY A 37 -16.51 -8.73 4.01
C GLY A 37 -15.56 -9.41 5.00
N LEU A 38 -15.24 -8.72 6.10
CA LEU A 38 -14.40 -9.21 7.20
C LEU A 38 -15.23 -9.35 8.48
N SER A 39 -14.76 -10.18 9.42
CA SER A 39 -15.36 -10.21 10.77
C SER A 39 -14.95 -8.96 11.57
N SER A 40 -15.75 -8.60 12.57
CA SER A 40 -15.41 -7.51 13.51
C SER A 40 -14.07 -7.76 14.21
N SER A 41 -13.80 -9.01 14.64
CA SER A 41 -12.52 -9.39 15.25
C SER A 41 -11.34 -9.26 14.29
N THR A 42 -11.51 -9.65 13.02
CA THR A 42 -10.46 -9.50 11.99
C THR A 42 -10.16 -8.03 11.72
N THR A 43 -11.20 -7.19 11.70
CA THR A 43 -11.08 -5.73 11.50
C THR A 43 -10.36 -5.07 12.69
N HIS A 44 -10.69 -5.47 13.91
CA HIS A 44 -10.01 -4.99 15.12
C HIS A 44 -8.53 -5.37 15.12
N GLU A 45 -8.22 -6.63 14.83
CA GLU A 45 -6.84 -7.12 14.71
C GLU A 45 -6.05 -6.44 13.59
N ALA A 46 -6.71 -6.09 12.48
CA ALA A 46 -6.10 -5.31 11.41
C ALA A 46 -5.70 -3.91 11.91
N VAL A 47 -6.62 -3.20 12.59
CA VAL A 47 -6.31 -1.88 13.16
C VAL A 47 -5.14 -1.94 14.15
N ARG A 48 -5.10 -2.96 15.02
CA ARG A 48 -3.98 -3.17 15.95
C ARG A 48 -2.64 -3.31 15.22
N ARG A 49 -2.58 -4.14 14.17
CA ARG A 49 -1.36 -4.30 13.35
C ARG A 49 -1.00 -3.03 12.57
N LEU A 50 -1.98 -2.31 12.05
CA LEU A 50 -1.74 -1.06 11.34
C LEU A 50 -1.20 0.05 12.25
N GLN A 51 -1.70 0.13 13.49
CA GLN A 51 -1.15 1.03 14.51
C GLN A 51 0.30 0.64 14.86
N ALA A 52 0.57 -0.65 15.07
CA ALA A 52 1.92 -1.14 15.33
C ALA A 52 2.89 -0.86 14.17
N ALA A 53 2.40 -0.87 12.93
CA ALA A 53 3.16 -0.53 11.73
C ALA A 53 3.26 1.00 11.45
N GLY A 54 2.62 1.85 12.27
CA GLY A 54 2.61 3.30 12.09
C GLY A 54 1.76 3.81 10.91
N LEU A 55 0.96 2.93 10.29
CA LEU A 55 0.06 3.28 9.19
C LEU A 55 -1.24 3.92 9.67
N LEU A 56 -1.62 3.67 10.94
CA LEU A 56 -2.63 4.43 11.68
C LEU A 56 -1.98 5.12 12.88
N ARG A 57 -2.54 6.26 13.30
CA ARG A 57 -2.04 6.97 14.50
C ARG A 57 -2.30 6.13 15.76
N PRO A 58 -1.36 6.09 16.73
CA PRO A 58 -1.51 5.31 17.96
C PRO A 58 -2.80 5.63 18.71
N GLY A 59 -3.50 4.59 19.18
CA GLY A 59 -4.74 4.74 19.95
C GLY A 59 -5.96 5.23 19.15
N THR A 60 -5.83 5.49 17.84
CA THR A 60 -6.92 5.96 16.99
C THR A 60 -7.10 5.06 15.76
N ARG A 61 -8.15 5.31 14.98
CA ARG A 61 -8.33 4.71 13.64
C ARG A 61 -7.98 5.67 12.51
N GLU A 62 -7.36 6.80 12.83
CA GLU A 62 -7.00 7.82 11.85
C GLU A 62 -5.77 7.36 11.06
N PRO A 63 -5.82 7.34 9.73
CA PRO A 63 -4.67 7.03 8.91
C PRO A 63 -3.55 8.04 9.07
N ASN A 64 -2.32 7.54 9.19
CA ASN A 64 -1.15 8.35 8.95
C ASN A 64 -0.95 8.48 7.44
N ALA A 65 -1.55 9.51 6.84
CA ALA A 65 -1.66 9.63 5.39
C ALA A 65 -0.30 9.60 4.66
N HIS A 66 0.75 10.21 5.22
CA HIS A 66 2.10 10.15 4.65
C HIS A 66 2.68 8.73 4.71
N ALA A 67 2.63 8.07 5.88
CA ALA A 67 3.15 6.72 6.02
C ALA A 67 2.38 5.70 5.17
N LEU A 68 1.06 5.84 5.09
CA LEU A 68 0.22 5.02 4.23
C LEU A 68 0.57 5.22 2.75
N ARG A 69 0.73 6.49 2.31
CA ARG A 69 1.17 6.80 0.95
C ARG A 69 2.51 6.14 0.65
N ASP A 70 3.52 6.30 1.50
CA ASP A 70 4.86 5.75 1.23
C ASP A 70 4.86 4.22 1.23
N PHE A 71 4.12 3.59 2.15
CA PHE A 71 3.94 2.14 2.13
C PHE A 71 3.26 1.67 0.85
N VAL A 72 2.21 2.35 0.38
CA VAL A 72 1.51 1.97 -0.85
C VAL A 72 2.36 2.19 -2.09
N VAL A 73 3.11 3.29 -2.17
CA VAL A 73 3.92 3.63 -3.34
C VAL A 73 5.17 2.77 -3.44
N TYR A 74 5.85 2.52 -2.32
CA TYR A 74 7.16 1.87 -2.32
C TYR A 74 7.13 0.46 -1.71
N GLY A 75 6.33 0.21 -0.68
CA GLY A 75 6.35 -1.04 0.08
C GLY A 75 5.45 -2.14 -0.48
N VAL A 76 4.24 -1.81 -0.94
CA VAL A 76 3.16 -2.79 -1.16
C VAL A 76 3.51 -3.87 -2.17
N ARG A 77 4.26 -3.52 -3.23
CA ARG A 77 4.68 -4.46 -4.28
C ARG A 77 5.67 -5.52 -3.78
N HIS A 78 6.35 -5.24 -2.67
CA HIS A 78 7.33 -6.13 -2.05
C HIS A 78 6.71 -6.89 -0.87
N ALA A 79 5.89 -6.22 -0.07
CA ALA A 79 5.17 -6.86 1.04
C ALA A 79 4.13 -7.87 0.52
N PHE A 80 3.43 -7.52 -0.57
CA PHE A 80 2.36 -8.32 -1.16
C PHE A 80 2.59 -8.49 -2.67
N PRO A 81 3.61 -9.26 -3.09
CA PRO A 81 3.96 -9.40 -4.50
C PRO A 81 2.75 -9.85 -5.33
N PRO A 82 2.53 -9.28 -6.52
CA PRO A 82 1.40 -9.64 -7.36
C PRO A 82 1.57 -11.05 -7.92
N VAL A 83 0.46 -11.77 -8.03
CA VAL A 83 0.39 -13.09 -8.66
C VAL A 83 -0.54 -12.98 -9.86
N LEU A 84 0.04 -12.98 -11.05
CA LEU A 84 -0.69 -12.97 -12.31
C LEU A 84 -1.03 -14.40 -12.74
N GLY A 85 -2.19 -14.58 -13.34
CA GLY A 85 -2.69 -15.84 -13.87
C GLY A 85 -3.06 -15.74 -15.34
N ARG A 86 -3.71 -16.78 -15.85
CA ARG A 86 -4.25 -16.82 -17.22
C ARG A 86 -5.36 -15.78 -17.43
N GLU A 87 -5.74 -15.60 -18.68
CA GLU A 87 -6.94 -14.83 -19.00
C GLU A 87 -8.21 -15.50 -18.47
N VAL A 88 -9.02 -14.72 -17.78
CA VAL A 88 -10.28 -15.15 -17.14
C VAL A 88 -11.31 -14.02 -17.20
N GLN A 89 -12.57 -14.38 -16.97
CA GLN A 89 -13.60 -13.40 -16.65
C GLN A 89 -13.36 -12.86 -15.23
N GLY A 90 -13.63 -11.58 -15.01
CA GLY A 90 -13.38 -10.96 -13.72
C GLY A 90 -13.78 -9.50 -13.58
N VAL A 91 -13.59 -9.00 -12.37
CA VAL A 91 -13.83 -7.59 -12.01
C VAL A 91 -12.59 -6.76 -12.36
N PRO A 92 -12.71 -5.67 -13.13
CA PRO A 92 -11.56 -4.84 -13.51
C PRO A 92 -10.76 -4.33 -12.30
N THR A 93 -9.44 -4.34 -12.39
CA THR A 93 -8.53 -3.77 -11.38
C THR A 93 -7.28 -3.19 -12.06
N ALA A 94 -6.33 -2.67 -11.28
CA ALA A 94 -5.14 -2.00 -11.78
C ALA A 94 -5.52 -0.91 -12.80
N HIS A 95 -4.85 -0.85 -13.95
CA HIS A 95 -5.13 0.11 -15.01
C HIS A 95 -6.46 -0.10 -15.75
N ALA A 96 -7.15 -1.22 -15.51
CA ALA A 96 -8.53 -1.43 -15.97
C ALA A 96 -9.56 -0.93 -14.94
N GLY A 97 -9.10 -0.47 -13.78
CA GLY A 97 -9.95 0.08 -12.73
C GLY A 97 -10.62 1.41 -13.11
N PRO A 98 -11.64 1.82 -12.34
CA PRO A 98 -12.50 2.97 -12.66
C PRO A 98 -11.74 4.29 -12.84
N ILE A 99 -10.68 4.53 -12.07
CA ILE A 99 -9.89 5.78 -12.10
C ILE A 99 -9.09 5.93 -13.39
N PHE A 100 -8.80 4.83 -14.10
CA PHE A 100 -7.92 4.84 -15.27
C PHE A 100 -8.67 4.92 -16.61
N ARG A 101 -10.00 4.78 -16.61
CA ARG A 101 -10.83 4.61 -17.83
C ARG A 101 -10.57 5.65 -18.92
N ASP A 102 -10.37 6.91 -18.55
CA ASP A 102 -10.20 8.01 -19.50
C ASP A 102 -8.72 8.41 -19.72
N VAL A 103 -7.78 7.73 -19.06
CA VAL A 103 -6.37 8.15 -18.98
C VAL A 103 -5.42 7.10 -19.59
N ILE A 104 -5.80 5.82 -19.54
CA ILE A 104 -4.99 4.69 -19.98
C ILE A 104 -5.83 3.80 -20.90
N ASP A 105 -5.27 3.46 -22.07
CA ASP A 105 -5.82 2.39 -22.89
C ASP A 105 -5.64 1.04 -22.17
N SER A 106 -6.76 0.37 -21.95
CA SER A 106 -6.85 -0.92 -21.23
C SER A 106 -7.09 -2.08 -22.20
N SER A 107 -6.52 -2.01 -23.41
CA SER A 107 -6.56 -3.06 -24.44
C SER A 107 -6.17 -4.46 -23.95
N MET A 108 -5.33 -4.55 -22.91
CA MET A 108 -5.11 -5.78 -22.14
C MET A 108 -5.51 -5.54 -20.67
N PRO A 109 -6.77 -5.73 -20.29
CA PRO A 109 -7.24 -5.41 -18.95
C PRO A 109 -6.74 -6.43 -17.94
N ILE A 110 -6.51 -5.98 -16.70
CA ILE A 110 -6.26 -6.86 -15.56
C ILE A 110 -7.55 -6.95 -14.74
N VAL A 111 -7.87 -8.17 -14.30
CA VAL A 111 -9.10 -8.44 -13.56
C VAL A 111 -8.83 -9.27 -12.32
N TRP A 112 -9.59 -9.05 -11.25
CA TRP A 112 -9.73 -10.06 -10.21
C TRP A 112 -10.63 -11.19 -10.74
N PRO A 113 -10.19 -12.46 -10.73
CA PRO A 113 -10.97 -13.58 -11.25
C PRO A 113 -12.36 -13.66 -10.59
N ASP A 114 -13.41 -13.59 -11.40
CA ASP A 114 -14.80 -13.75 -10.99
C ASP A 114 -15.62 -14.21 -12.19
N ALA A 115 -16.31 -15.35 -12.07
CA ALA A 115 -17.10 -15.93 -13.16
C ALA A 115 -18.24 -15.00 -13.64
N HIS A 116 -18.68 -14.06 -12.80
CA HIS A 116 -19.72 -13.09 -13.12
C HIS A 116 -19.16 -11.69 -13.42
N GLY A 117 -17.84 -11.56 -13.48
CA GLY A 117 -17.18 -10.29 -13.77
C GLY A 117 -17.53 -9.73 -15.16
N PRO A 118 -17.59 -8.39 -15.33
CA PRO A 118 -18.06 -7.78 -16.57
C PRO A 118 -17.02 -7.80 -17.70
N VAL A 119 -15.76 -8.12 -17.40
CA VAL A 119 -14.64 -7.99 -18.35
C VAL A 119 -13.81 -9.27 -18.36
N ARG A 120 -13.27 -9.63 -19.53
CA ARG A 120 -12.27 -10.68 -19.68
C ARG A 120 -10.89 -10.06 -19.76
N GLY A 121 -9.94 -10.56 -18.97
CA GLY A 121 -8.59 -10.02 -18.91
C GLY A 121 -7.61 -10.93 -18.19
N THR A 122 -6.37 -10.50 -18.04
CA THR A 122 -5.34 -11.23 -17.28
C THR A 122 -5.73 -11.27 -15.81
N GLY A 123 -5.82 -12.47 -15.22
CA GLY A 123 -6.19 -12.62 -13.81
C GLY A 123 -5.10 -12.11 -12.88
N LEU A 124 -5.47 -11.32 -11.88
CA LEU A 124 -4.63 -10.95 -10.75
C LEU A 124 -5.25 -11.53 -9.47
N THR A 125 -4.48 -12.30 -8.70
CA THR A 125 -4.94 -12.75 -7.38
C THR A 125 -5.19 -11.52 -6.50
N PRO A 126 -6.44 -11.32 -6.00
CA PRO A 126 -6.75 -10.16 -5.19
C PRO A 126 -5.97 -10.20 -3.87
N LEU A 127 -5.69 -9.03 -3.30
CA LEU A 127 -5.04 -8.94 -1.98
C LEU A 127 -5.85 -9.66 -0.90
N TYR A 128 -7.16 -9.79 -1.06
CA TYR A 128 -7.99 -10.55 -0.14
C TYR A 128 -9.24 -11.13 -0.83
N PRO A 129 -9.87 -12.19 -0.28
CA PRO A 129 -10.89 -12.95 -0.99
C PRO A 129 -12.16 -12.20 -1.40
N GLN A 130 -12.53 -11.12 -0.70
CA GLN A 130 -13.80 -10.40 -0.95
C GLN A 130 -13.65 -9.19 -1.89
N ALA A 131 -12.47 -9.00 -2.51
CA ALA A 131 -12.20 -7.84 -3.36
C ALA A 131 -13.21 -7.68 -4.51
N THR A 132 -13.65 -8.78 -5.13
CA THR A 132 -14.62 -8.74 -6.24
C THR A 132 -16.00 -8.23 -5.83
N ARG A 133 -16.31 -8.17 -4.53
CA ARG A 133 -17.57 -7.64 -3.98
C ARG A 133 -17.49 -6.17 -3.60
N LEU A 134 -16.30 -5.57 -3.59
CA LEU A 134 -16.12 -4.16 -3.24
C LEU A 134 -16.83 -3.18 -4.19
N PRO A 135 -16.93 -3.40 -5.52
CA PRO A 135 -17.65 -2.49 -6.39
C PRO A 135 -19.10 -2.23 -5.96
N GLU A 136 -19.74 -3.22 -5.35
CA GLU A 136 -21.12 -3.11 -4.84
C GLU A 136 -21.16 -2.63 -3.38
N ARG A 137 -20.28 -3.14 -2.51
CA ARG A 137 -20.36 -2.93 -1.06
C ARG A 137 -19.63 -1.69 -0.57
N ALA A 138 -18.52 -1.33 -1.22
CA ALA A 138 -17.66 -0.23 -0.83
C ALA A 138 -16.91 0.34 -2.06
N PRO A 139 -17.62 1.03 -2.97
CA PRO A 139 -17.07 1.48 -4.25
C PRO A 139 -15.81 2.35 -4.13
N GLN A 140 -15.75 3.21 -3.10
CA GLN A 140 -14.58 4.06 -2.85
C GLN A 140 -13.34 3.25 -2.41
N VAL A 141 -13.55 2.15 -1.68
CA VAL A 141 -12.47 1.23 -1.30
C VAL A 141 -12.01 0.42 -2.51
N TYR A 142 -12.96 0.01 -3.37
CA TYR A 142 -12.65 -0.61 -4.65
C TYR A 142 -11.73 0.30 -5.49
N GLU A 143 -12.10 1.57 -5.66
CA GLU A 143 -11.30 2.56 -6.40
C GLU A 143 -9.86 2.63 -5.88
N LEU A 144 -9.66 2.84 -4.57
CA LEU A 144 -8.34 2.88 -3.96
C LEU A 144 -7.57 1.57 -4.15
N LEU A 145 -8.23 0.42 -4.01
CA LEU A 145 -7.57 -0.88 -4.16
C LEU A 145 -7.13 -1.12 -5.62
N THR A 146 -7.84 -0.57 -6.60
CA THR A 146 -7.37 -0.60 -8.00
C THR A 146 -6.10 0.21 -8.23
N LEU A 147 -5.93 1.35 -7.52
CA LEU A 147 -4.67 2.11 -7.55
C LEU A 147 -3.53 1.29 -6.95
N VAL A 148 -3.78 0.60 -5.84
CA VAL A 148 -2.80 -0.29 -5.21
C VAL A 148 -2.36 -1.37 -6.19
N ASP A 149 -3.31 -2.02 -6.87
CA ASP A 149 -2.97 -3.03 -7.86
C ASP A 149 -2.19 -2.44 -9.03
N ALA A 150 -2.53 -1.24 -9.52
CA ALA A 150 -1.76 -0.55 -10.56
C ALA A 150 -0.31 -0.29 -10.12
N LEU A 151 -0.06 -0.01 -8.83
CA LEU A 151 1.28 0.13 -8.29
C LEU A 151 2.04 -1.21 -8.21
N ARG A 152 1.33 -2.29 -7.91
CA ARG A 152 1.88 -3.65 -7.86
C ARG A 152 2.28 -4.17 -9.24
N VAL A 153 1.40 -4.06 -10.23
CA VAL A 153 1.55 -4.72 -11.55
C VAL A 153 1.82 -3.79 -12.73
N GLY A 154 1.46 -2.50 -12.63
CA GLY A 154 1.50 -1.57 -13.76
C GLY A 154 2.90 -1.22 -14.24
N ARG A 155 3.01 -0.61 -15.43
CA ARG A 155 4.30 -0.09 -15.95
C ARG A 155 4.51 1.34 -15.43
N ALA A 156 5.58 1.99 -15.87
CA ALA A 156 5.97 3.31 -15.38
C ALA A 156 4.84 4.36 -15.53
N ARG A 157 4.07 4.30 -16.63
CA ARG A 157 2.97 5.23 -16.89
C ARG A 157 1.80 5.01 -15.93
N GLU A 158 1.33 3.77 -15.79
CA GLU A 158 0.20 3.42 -14.92
C GLU A 158 0.55 3.70 -13.46
N ARG A 159 1.78 3.36 -13.03
CA ARG A 159 2.25 3.68 -11.69
C ARG A 159 2.25 5.18 -11.42
N ARG A 160 2.71 6.01 -12.36
CA ARG A 160 2.71 7.47 -12.19
C ARG A 160 1.29 8.02 -11.97
N VAL A 161 0.35 7.62 -12.84
CA VAL A 161 -1.06 8.01 -12.70
C VAL A 161 -1.63 7.51 -11.38
N ALA A 162 -1.29 6.29 -10.96
CA ALA A 162 -1.74 5.73 -9.69
C ALA A 162 -1.21 6.52 -8.48
N VAL A 163 0.06 6.93 -8.49
CA VAL A 163 0.66 7.77 -7.43
C VAL A 163 -0.07 9.11 -7.34
N GLU A 164 -0.25 9.81 -8.46
CA GLU A 164 -0.91 11.11 -8.50
C GLU A 164 -2.35 11.04 -7.98
N ALA A 165 -3.11 10.01 -8.40
CA ALA A 165 -4.47 9.78 -7.93
C ALA A 165 -4.52 9.45 -6.43
N LEU A 166 -3.62 8.60 -5.96
CA LEU A 166 -3.53 8.22 -4.54
C LEU A 166 -3.22 9.44 -3.65
N GLU A 167 -2.25 10.25 -4.04
CA GLU A 167 -1.87 11.48 -3.33
C GLU A 167 -3.03 12.46 -3.21
N LYS A 168 -3.78 12.65 -4.30
CA LYS A 168 -4.98 13.50 -4.32
C LYS A 168 -6.06 12.97 -3.37
N LEU A 169 -6.30 11.66 -3.35
CA LEU A 169 -7.32 11.04 -2.48
C LEU A 169 -6.95 11.10 -1.00
N LEU A 170 -5.67 10.86 -0.68
CA LEU A 170 -5.16 10.94 0.68
C LEU A 170 -4.96 12.39 1.16
N GLY A 171 -4.98 13.37 0.25
CA GLY A 171 -4.73 14.78 0.57
C GLY A 171 -3.30 15.04 1.03
N VAL A 172 -2.34 14.23 0.58
CA VAL A 172 -0.91 14.37 0.89
C VAL A 172 -0.11 14.37 -0.40
N LYS A 173 1.00 15.12 -0.41
CA LYS A 173 2.02 14.99 -1.44
C LYS A 173 3.15 14.12 -0.90
N GLY A 174 3.85 13.40 -1.79
CA GLY A 174 5.10 12.75 -1.42
C GLY A 174 6.09 13.78 -0.86
N VAL A 175 6.79 13.40 0.21
CA VAL A 175 8.01 14.11 0.59
C VAL A 175 9.07 13.71 -0.44
N PRO A 176 9.74 14.66 -1.13
CA PRO A 176 10.84 14.28 -2.03
C PRO A 176 11.85 13.47 -1.22
N ALA A 177 12.35 12.38 -1.81
CA ALA A 177 13.20 11.39 -1.13
C ALA A 177 14.43 11.98 -0.42
N ALA A 178 14.77 13.25 -0.67
CA ALA A 178 15.88 14.01 -0.10
C ALA A 178 15.52 15.00 1.04
N ALA A 179 14.28 15.02 1.54
CA ALA A 179 13.87 15.99 2.58
C ALA A 179 13.68 15.37 3.97
N GLY A 180 14.23 14.17 4.22
CA GLY A 180 13.89 13.35 5.39
C GLY A 180 15.04 12.97 6.33
N LEU A 181 16.29 13.34 6.07
CA LEU A 181 17.41 13.05 6.98
C LEU A 181 18.19 14.33 7.32
N PRO A 182 18.30 14.72 8.60
CA PRO A 182 19.32 15.68 9.01
C PRO A 182 20.69 15.06 8.73
N GLY A 183 21.42 15.57 7.74
CA GLY A 183 22.79 15.14 7.43
C GLY A 183 23.04 14.52 6.05
N GLU A 184 22.07 14.54 5.12
CA GLU A 184 22.28 14.06 3.75
C GLU A 184 23.26 14.98 2.99
N THR A 185 24.55 14.68 3.11
CA THR A 185 25.59 15.14 2.18
C THR A 185 25.38 14.39 0.86
N ASP A 186 25.50 15.04 -0.29
CA ASP A 186 25.38 14.38 -1.59
C ASP A 186 26.50 13.35 -1.78
N ILE A 187 26.18 12.08 -1.50
CA ILE A 187 27.11 10.94 -1.50
C ILE A 187 27.25 10.32 -2.89
N SER A 188 26.50 10.82 -3.88
CA SER A 188 26.39 10.22 -5.21
C SER A 188 27.67 10.28 -6.05
N GLN A 189 28.71 11.00 -5.59
CA GLN A 189 30.00 11.12 -6.26
C GLN A 189 31.15 10.33 -5.62
N MET A 190 30.94 9.66 -4.47
CA MET A 190 31.99 8.85 -3.82
C MET A 190 31.98 7.41 -4.34
N GLN A 191 33.16 6.85 -4.66
CA GLN A 191 33.26 5.46 -5.11
C GLN A 191 32.87 4.48 -3.98
N ASP A 192 32.22 3.37 -4.34
CA ASP A 192 31.57 2.40 -3.43
C ASP A 192 32.51 1.85 -2.33
N ALA A 193 33.83 1.80 -2.58
CA ALA A 193 34.84 1.39 -1.61
C ALA A 193 35.20 2.49 -0.59
N GLU A 194 35.27 3.76 -1.02
CA GLU A 194 35.52 4.90 -0.12
C GLU A 194 34.30 5.17 0.77
N TYR A 195 33.09 5.00 0.23
CA TYR A 195 31.86 5.08 1.00
C TYR A 195 31.82 4.04 2.13
N ARG A 196 32.05 2.76 1.80
CA ARG A 196 32.08 1.69 2.81
C ARG A 196 33.13 1.95 3.88
N ARG A 197 34.32 2.41 3.49
CA ARG A 197 35.39 2.70 4.45
C ARG A 197 34.99 3.82 5.42
N ARG A 198 34.48 4.94 4.90
CA ARG A 198 34.07 6.08 5.72
C ARG A 198 32.93 5.72 6.68
N VAL A 199 31.92 4.99 6.20
CA VAL A 199 30.80 4.55 7.05
C VAL A 199 31.30 3.63 8.16
N MET A 200 32.23 2.71 7.87
CA MET A 200 32.78 1.83 8.89
C MET A 200 33.68 2.57 9.89
N ASP A 201 34.42 3.59 9.44
CA ASP A 201 35.23 4.45 10.32
C ASP A 201 34.34 5.31 11.24
N GLU A 202 33.24 5.87 10.73
CA GLU A 202 32.25 6.61 11.52
C GLU A 202 31.54 5.71 12.54
N LEU A 203 31.12 4.51 12.13
CA LEU A 203 30.52 3.51 13.04
C LEU A 203 31.49 3.04 14.12
N ALA A 204 32.77 2.86 13.79
CA ALA A 204 33.80 2.48 14.76
C ALA A 204 34.08 3.59 15.78
N ALA A 205 34.09 4.85 15.34
CA ALA A 205 34.24 6.00 16.22
C ALA A 205 33.03 6.18 17.16
N GLU A 206 31.81 5.98 16.65
CA GLU A 206 30.57 6.03 17.45
C GLU A 206 30.54 4.89 18.49
N ALA A 207 30.95 3.67 18.11
CA ALA A 207 31.05 2.52 19.01
C ALA A 207 32.06 2.75 20.14
N GLN A 208 33.22 3.34 19.85
CA GLN A 208 34.22 3.73 20.85
C GLN A 208 33.70 4.79 21.82
N LYS A 209 32.96 5.79 21.32
CA LYS A 209 32.37 6.86 22.13
C LYS A 209 31.32 6.33 23.12
N HIS A 210 30.63 5.24 22.77
CA HIS A 210 29.61 4.62 23.61
C HIS A 210 30.09 3.41 24.41
N GLY A 211 31.41 3.13 24.44
CA GLY A 211 31.99 2.06 25.24
C GLY A 211 31.58 0.65 24.81
N LEU A 212 31.06 0.50 23.59
CA LEU A 212 30.68 -0.79 23.01
C LEU A 212 31.87 -1.30 22.18
N GLY A 213 32.87 -1.87 22.85
CA GLY A 213 33.94 -2.60 22.17
C GLY A 213 33.48 -3.99 21.74
N TYR A 214 33.85 -4.39 20.51
CA TYR A 214 33.83 -5.78 20.06
C TYR A 214 34.90 -6.62 20.77
#